data_AF-A0A7V3KZP6-F1
#
_entry.id   AF-A0A7V3KZP6-F1
#
_cell.length_a   1.000
_cell.length_b   1.000
_cell.length_c   1.000
_cell.angle_alpha   90.00
_cell.angle_beta   90.00
_cell.angle_gamma   90.00
#
_symmetry.space_group_name_H-M   'P 1'
#
loop_
_entity.id
_entity.type
_entity.pdbx_description
1 polymer ?
#
loop_
_entity_poly.entity_id
_entity_poly.type
_entity_poly.pdbx_seq_one_letter_code
_entity_poly.pdbx_strand_id
1 'polypeptide(L)'
;MEFIIEKEILTRGLHRVQGIMDKKGIMPILLNVLIEAKGKEIFITATDLEVGFKESHAAEIKKEGKIGILGKKLFEIVKELPEKIISIKLKENYWVEIKSGKSIFNIMGVEVEKYPALPSYEKEVDFVEAPNRLINEMINKTIYAVSNDESRKNLLGVFMAQENKEEK
;
A
#
# COMPACT_ATOMS: atom_id res chain seq x y z
N MET A 1 -9.29 -0.94 -16.87
CA MET A 1 -8.05 -0.41 -16.29
C MET A 1 -6.94 -0.47 -17.33
N GLU A 2 -6.35 0.67 -17.68
CA GLU A 2 -5.16 0.80 -18.52
C GLU A 2 -4.46 2.12 -18.15
N PHE A 3 -3.16 2.06 -17.85
CA PHE A 3 -2.38 3.24 -17.49
C PHE A 3 -0.91 3.11 -17.89
N ILE A 4 -0.23 4.25 -17.95
CA ILE A 4 1.21 4.37 -18.22
C ILE A 4 1.85 5.10 -17.04
N ILE A 5 2.95 4.57 -16.53
CA ILE A 5 3.65 5.10 -15.36
C ILE A 5 5.16 4.90 -15.48
N GLU A 6 5.92 5.71 -14.76
CA GLU A 6 7.34 5.47 -14.56
C GLU A 6 7.57 4.23 -13.67
N LYS A 7 8.47 3.35 -14.11
CA LYS A 7 8.89 2.15 -13.41
C LYS A 7 9.29 2.46 -11.97
N GLU A 8 10.13 3.48 -11.76
CA GLU A 8 10.66 3.83 -10.44
C GLU A 8 9.56 4.24 -9.46
N ILE A 9 8.54 4.95 -9.93
CA ILE A 9 7.39 5.35 -9.12
C ILE A 9 6.61 4.10 -8.67
N LEU A 10 6.27 3.22 -9.62
CA LEU A 10 5.54 2.00 -9.31
C LEU A 10 6.35 1.06 -8.40
N THR A 11 7.64 0.84 -8.68
CA THR A 11 8.53 0.02 -7.84
C THR A 11 8.57 0.53 -6.42
N ARG A 12 8.65 1.86 -6.21
CA ARG A 12 8.69 2.47 -4.88
C ARG A 12 7.39 2.28 -4.11
N GLY A 13 6.25 2.48 -4.75
CA GLY A 13 4.94 2.22 -4.16
C GLY A 13 4.77 0.74 -3.78
N LEU A 14 5.15 -0.17 -4.68
CA LEU A 14 5.10 -1.62 -4.43
C LEU A 14 6.07 -2.08 -3.34
N HIS A 15 7.24 -1.45 -3.21
CA HIS A 15 8.22 -1.74 -2.15
C HIS A 15 7.65 -1.41 -0.76
N ARG A 16 7.01 -0.24 -0.61
CA ARG A 16 6.44 0.20 0.68
C ARG A 16 5.39 -0.76 1.23
N VAL A 17 4.64 -1.41 0.36
CA VAL A 17 3.58 -2.34 0.77
C VAL A 17 4.05 -3.78 0.98
N GLN A 18 5.30 -4.13 0.62
CA GLN A 18 5.80 -5.51 0.75
C GLN A 18 5.67 -6.03 2.20
N GLY A 19 6.11 -5.23 3.18
CA GLY A 19 6.10 -5.63 4.59
C GLY A 19 4.71 -5.86 5.18
N ILE A 20 3.67 -5.26 4.57
CA ILE A 20 2.27 -5.47 4.97
C ILE A 20 1.76 -6.80 4.41
N MET A 21 2.13 -7.12 3.16
CA MET A 21 1.73 -8.37 2.49
C MET A 21 2.56 -9.59 2.93
N ASP A 22 3.63 -9.39 3.70
CA ASP A 22 4.58 -10.42 4.13
C ASP A 22 4.09 -11.27 5.32
N LYS A 23 3.20 -10.74 6.14
CA LYS A 23 2.67 -11.50 7.29
C LYS A 23 1.87 -12.69 6.76
N LYS A 24 2.30 -13.90 7.13
CA LYS A 24 1.61 -15.15 6.82
C LYS A 24 0.24 -15.18 7.52
N GLY A 25 -0.76 -14.57 6.90
CA GLY A 25 -2.16 -14.61 7.30
C GLY A 25 -2.92 -15.75 6.63
N ILE A 26 -4.07 -16.10 7.22
CA ILE A 26 -4.95 -17.21 6.80
C ILE A 26 -5.64 -16.94 5.43
N MET A 27 -5.63 -15.69 4.95
CA MET A 27 -6.41 -15.26 3.78
C MET A 27 -5.52 -14.92 2.56
N PRO A 28 -5.55 -15.75 1.49
CA PRO A 28 -4.74 -15.52 0.28
C PRO A 28 -4.96 -14.18 -0.41
N ILE A 29 -6.14 -13.55 -0.25
CA ILE A 29 -6.46 -12.26 -0.87
C ILE A 29 -5.56 -11.13 -0.36
N LEU A 30 -5.05 -11.22 0.87
CA LEU A 30 -4.20 -10.21 1.51
C LEU A 30 -2.74 -10.22 1.01
N LEU A 31 -2.35 -11.25 0.27
CA LEU A 31 -1.07 -11.28 -0.45
C LEU A 31 -1.10 -10.40 -1.72
N ASN A 32 -2.28 -9.95 -2.12
CA ASN A 32 -2.44 -9.08 -3.27
C ASN A 32 -2.33 -7.62 -2.85
N VAL A 33 -1.77 -6.82 -3.75
CA VAL A 33 -1.92 -5.37 -3.73
C VAL A 33 -3.11 -4.99 -4.59
N LEU A 34 -3.95 -4.09 -4.09
CA LEU A 34 -5.03 -3.50 -4.87
C LEU A 34 -4.49 -2.29 -5.64
N ILE A 35 -4.61 -2.33 -6.97
CA ILE A 35 -4.30 -1.20 -7.86
C ILE A 35 -5.60 -0.65 -8.41
N GLU A 36 -5.82 0.65 -8.23
CA GLU A 36 -6.94 1.38 -8.79
C GLU A 36 -6.42 2.54 -9.65
N ALA A 37 -6.79 2.58 -10.93
CA ALA A 37 -6.52 3.70 -11.82
C ALA A 37 -7.75 4.58 -11.91
N LYS A 38 -7.63 5.86 -11.52
CA LYS A 38 -8.74 6.80 -11.47
C LYS A 38 -8.28 8.24 -11.65
N GLY A 39 -8.95 9.00 -12.50
CA GLY A 39 -8.57 10.38 -12.81
C GLY A 39 -7.19 10.47 -13.45
N LYS A 40 -6.23 11.06 -12.72
CA LYS A 40 -4.83 11.26 -13.16
C LYS A 40 -3.82 10.49 -12.30
N GLU A 41 -4.32 9.56 -11.50
CA GLU A 41 -3.52 8.85 -10.50
C GLU A 41 -3.82 7.35 -10.51
N ILE A 42 -2.84 6.59 -10.06
CA ILE A 42 -3.06 5.25 -9.53
C ILE A 42 -3.07 5.29 -8.01
N PHE A 43 -3.88 4.44 -7.40
CA PHE A 43 -3.88 4.18 -5.97
C PHE A 43 -3.37 2.76 -5.73
N ILE A 44 -2.41 2.65 -4.82
CA ILE A 44 -1.84 1.38 -4.37
C ILE A 44 -2.33 1.16 -2.94
N THR A 45 -3.08 0.08 -2.73
CA THR A 45 -3.67 -0.25 -1.43
C THR A 45 -3.23 -1.64 -0.98
N ALA A 46 -2.81 -1.77 0.29
CA ALA A 46 -2.43 -3.03 0.93
C ALA A 46 -2.94 -3.07 2.38
N THR A 47 -3.30 -4.25 2.89
CA THR A 47 -3.68 -4.41 4.30
C THR A 47 -3.51 -5.85 4.78
N ASP A 48 -3.19 -6.01 6.07
CA ASP A 48 -3.20 -7.28 6.81
C ASP A 48 -4.36 -7.37 7.82
N LEU A 49 -5.37 -6.49 7.68
CA LEU A 49 -6.50 -6.26 8.60
C LEU A 49 -6.16 -5.55 9.93
N GLU A 50 -4.88 -5.40 10.26
CA GLU A 50 -4.42 -4.60 11.41
C GLU A 50 -3.88 -3.24 10.95
N VAL A 51 -3.15 -3.25 9.85
CA VAL A 51 -2.51 -2.11 9.21
C VAL A 51 -3.09 -1.95 7.82
N GLY A 52 -3.51 -0.73 7.50
CA GLY A 52 -3.94 -0.33 6.17
C GLY A 52 -2.98 0.68 5.57
N PHE A 53 -2.62 0.49 4.31
CA PHE A 53 -1.82 1.44 3.56
C PHE A 53 -2.51 1.80 2.25
N LYS A 54 -2.59 3.09 1.96
CA LYS A 54 -3.04 3.62 0.68
C LYS A 54 -2.16 4.80 0.29
N GLU A 55 -1.65 4.76 -0.93
CA GLU A 55 -0.85 5.85 -1.51
C GLU A 55 -1.31 6.08 -2.95
N SER A 56 -1.26 7.34 -3.40
CA SER A 56 -1.50 7.71 -4.79
C SER A 56 -0.21 8.13 -5.50
N HIS A 57 -0.16 7.88 -6.81
CA HIS A 57 0.92 8.28 -7.70
C HIS A 57 0.36 8.82 -9.00
N ALA A 58 0.93 9.92 -9.50
CA ALA A 58 0.58 10.46 -10.81
C ALA A 58 0.88 9.43 -11.90
N ALA A 59 -0.07 9.25 -12.82
CA ALA A 59 0.05 8.33 -13.94
C ALA A 59 -0.84 8.79 -15.11
N GLU A 60 -0.47 8.41 -16.32
CA GLU A 60 -1.33 8.64 -17.48
C GLU A 60 -2.40 7.55 -17.55
N ILE A 61 -3.62 7.87 -17.14
CA ILE A 61 -4.73 6.93 -17.14
C ILE A 61 -5.41 6.93 -18.51
N LYS A 62 -5.41 5.77 -19.17
CA LYS A 62 -6.10 5.54 -20.45
C LYS A 62 -7.50 4.96 -20.26
N LYS A 63 -7.67 4.12 -19.25
CA LYS A 63 -8.96 3.53 -18.87
C LYS A 63 -8.98 3.30 -17.36
N GLU A 64 -9.98 3.84 -16.69
CA GLU A 64 -10.15 3.61 -15.25
C GLU A 64 -10.44 2.14 -14.92
N GLY A 65 -10.30 1.79 -13.64
CA GLY A 65 -10.67 0.49 -13.10
C GLY A 65 -9.73 0.04 -11.99
N LYS A 66 -10.02 -1.13 -11.43
CA LYS A 66 -9.33 -1.66 -10.26
C LYS A 66 -9.09 -3.16 -10.39
N ILE A 67 -7.98 -3.65 -9.84
CA ILE A 67 -7.61 -5.08 -9.84
C ILE A 67 -6.73 -5.40 -8.63
N GLY A 68 -6.92 -6.58 -8.03
CA GLY A 68 -5.96 -7.14 -7.07
C GLY A 68 -4.89 -7.96 -7.80
N ILE A 69 -3.62 -7.80 -7.44
CA ILE A 69 -2.50 -8.53 -8.07
C ILE A 69 -1.56 -9.03 -6.99
N LEU A 70 -1.02 -10.24 -7.13
CA LEU A 70 -0.04 -10.78 -6.17
C LEU A 70 1.16 -9.82 -6.06
N GLY A 71 1.29 -9.18 -4.90
CA GLY A 71 2.13 -7.99 -4.75
C GLY A 71 3.62 -8.27 -4.91
N LYS A 72 4.09 -9.40 -4.36
CA LYS A 72 5.48 -9.86 -4.52
C LYS A 72 5.84 -10.10 -5.98
N LYS A 73 4.99 -10.84 -6.69
CA LYS A 73 5.18 -11.17 -8.10
C LYS A 73 5.17 -9.92 -8.97
N LEU A 74 4.25 -8.99 -8.71
CA LEU A 74 4.20 -7.72 -9.42
C LEU A 74 5.47 -6.89 -9.17
N PHE A 75 5.92 -6.80 -7.92
CA PHE A 75 7.14 -6.09 -7.55
C PHE A 75 8.37 -6.66 -8.26
N GLU A 76 8.56 -7.99 -8.23
CA GLU A 76 9.64 -8.68 -8.92
C GLU A 76 9.64 -8.41 -10.42
N ILE A 77 8.48 -8.53 -11.08
CA ILE A 77 8.35 -8.25 -12.51
C ILE A 77 8.74 -6.80 -12.80
N VAL A 78 8.13 -5.84 -12.12
CA VAL A 78 8.35 -4.41 -12.39
C VAL A 78 9.81 -4.03 -12.17
N LYS A 79 10.46 -4.59 -11.13
CA LYS A 79 11.87 -4.35 -10.82
C LYS A 79 12.80 -4.77 -11.97
N GLU A 80 12.49 -5.87 -12.66
CA GLU A 80 13.31 -6.43 -13.75
C GLU A 80 13.00 -5.83 -15.14
N LEU A 81 12.01 -4.94 -15.27
CA LEU A 81 11.67 -4.34 -16.56
C LEU A 81 12.80 -3.43 -17.10
N PRO A 82 13.12 -3.48 -18.40
CA PRO A 82 14.25 -2.74 -18.95
C PRO A 82 13.99 -1.23 -19.12
N GLU A 83 12.76 -0.83 -19.46
CA GLU A 83 12.44 0.57 -19.77
C GLU A 83 11.98 1.36 -18.54
N LYS A 84 12.18 2.68 -18.61
CA LYS A 84 11.73 3.63 -17.58
C LYS A 84 10.21 3.81 -17.56
N ILE A 85 9.57 3.71 -18.72
CA ILE A 85 8.12 3.90 -18.86
C ILE A 85 7.49 2.53 -19.13
N ILE A 86 6.44 2.22 -18.38
CA ILE A 86 5.75 0.93 -18.46
C ILE A 86 4.25 1.15 -18.62
N SER A 87 3.59 0.24 -19.32
CA SER A 87 2.14 0.21 -19.47
C SER A 87 1.57 -0.99 -18.73
N ILE A 88 0.48 -0.77 -18.01
CA ILE A 88 -0.27 -1.83 -17.33
C ILE A 88 -1.70 -1.80 -17.87
N LYS A 89 -2.17 -2.96 -18.32
CA LYS A 89 -3.48 -3.13 -18.94
C LYS A 89 -4.21 -4.33 -18.39
N LEU A 90 -5.41 -4.11 -17.86
CA LEU A 90 -6.36 -5.17 -17.52
C LEU A 90 -7.08 -5.64 -18.78
N LYS A 91 -6.93 -6.93 -19.08
CA LYS A 91 -7.58 -7.66 -20.16
C LYS A 91 -8.77 -8.48 -19.61
N GLU A 92 -9.38 -9.26 -20.49
CA GLU A 92 -10.43 -10.23 -20.14
C GLU A 92 -9.91 -11.29 -19.16
N ASN A 93 -10.84 -11.93 -18.45
CA ASN A 93 -10.55 -13.00 -17.48
C ASN A 93 -9.50 -12.60 -16.42
N TYR A 94 -9.47 -11.33 -16.03
CA TYR A 94 -8.56 -10.76 -15.02
C TYR A 94 -7.07 -10.85 -15.36
N TRP A 95 -6.71 -11.09 -16.61
CA TRP A 95 -5.31 -11.00 -17.03
C TRP A 95 -4.81 -9.57 -16.99
N VAL A 96 -3.66 -9.35 -16.37
CA VAL A 96 -2.97 -8.06 -16.36
C VAL A 96 -1.72 -8.18 -17.23
N GLU A 97 -1.70 -7.42 -18.32
CA GLU A 97 -0.53 -7.24 -19.15
C GLU A 97 0.34 -6.12 -18.59
N ILE A 98 1.64 -6.38 -18.46
CA ILE A 98 2.66 -5.42 -18.08
C ILE A 98 3.64 -5.34 -19.24
N LYS A 99 3.74 -4.17 -19.87
CA LYS A 99 4.56 -3.95 -21.06
C LYS A 99 5.63 -2.90 -20.80
N SER A 100 6.85 -3.20 -21.25
CA SER A 100 8.03 -2.34 -21.17
C SER A 100 8.84 -2.51 -22.45
N GLY A 101 8.72 -1.56 -23.38
CA GLY A 101 9.33 -1.69 -24.71
C GLY A 101 8.84 -2.95 -25.45
N LYS A 102 9.78 -3.88 -25.69
CA LYS A 102 9.52 -5.20 -26.32
C LYS A 102 9.12 -6.29 -25.32
N SER A 103 9.33 -6.08 -24.02
CA SER A 103 9.01 -7.05 -22.98
C SER A 103 7.53 -6.98 -22.62
N ILE A 104 6.88 -8.15 -22.58
CA ILE A 104 5.47 -8.29 -22.23
C ILE A 104 5.34 -9.43 -21.22
N PHE A 105 4.77 -9.11 -20.05
CA PHE A 105 4.41 -10.09 -19.02
C PHE A 105 2.89 -10.12 -18.90
N ASN A 106 2.34 -11.32 -18.69
CA ASN A 106 0.93 -11.46 -18.34
C ASN A 106 0.85 -12.18 -16.99
N ILE A 107 0.11 -11.60 -16.05
CA ILE A 107 -0.14 -12.19 -14.74
C ILE A 107 -1.63 -12.20 -14.44
N MET A 108 -2.07 -13.23 -13.72
CA MET A 108 -3.46 -13.33 -13.28
C MET A 108 -3.69 -12.38 -12.12
N GLY A 109 -4.66 -11.48 -12.27
CA GLY A 109 -5.20 -10.68 -11.18
C GLY A 109 -6.37 -11.40 -10.50
N VAL A 110 -6.93 -10.74 -9.49
CA VAL A 110 -8.12 -11.17 -8.77
C VAL A 110 -9.12 -10.04 -8.70
N GLU A 111 -10.40 -10.41 -8.70
CA GLU A 111 -11.51 -9.48 -8.60
C GLU A 111 -11.49 -8.69 -7.27
N VAL A 112 -11.80 -7.40 -7.36
CA VAL A 112 -11.65 -6.46 -6.25
C VAL A 112 -12.77 -6.55 -5.22
N GLU A 113 -13.93 -7.12 -5.56
CA GLU A 113 -15.05 -7.25 -4.63
C GLU A 113 -14.72 -8.06 -3.37
N LYS A 114 -13.69 -8.92 -3.46
CA LYS A 114 -13.19 -9.72 -2.33
C LYS A 114 -12.13 -9.01 -1.49
N TYR A 115 -11.65 -7.83 -1.93
CA TYR A 115 -10.59 -7.11 -1.24
C TYR A 115 -11.17 -6.24 -0.11
N PRO A 116 -10.63 -6.33 1.12
CA PRO A 116 -11.16 -5.56 2.24
C PRO A 116 -11.05 -4.05 2.00
N ALA A 117 -12.12 -3.31 2.29
CA ALA A 117 -12.09 -1.87 2.29
C ALA A 117 -11.29 -1.37 3.50
N LEU A 118 -10.45 -0.34 3.29
CA LEU A 118 -9.86 0.37 4.41
C LEU A 118 -10.94 1.17 5.14
N PRO A 119 -10.89 1.25 6.48
CA PRO A 119 -11.84 2.06 7.24
C PRO A 119 -11.75 3.53 6.81
N SER A 120 -12.89 4.19 6.73
CA SER A 120 -12.96 5.65 6.58
C SER A 120 -12.83 6.30 7.95
N TYR A 121 -12.09 7.39 8.03
CA TYR A 121 -12.08 8.23 9.22
C TYR A 121 -13.40 9.00 9.32
N GLU A 122 -13.95 9.11 10.53
CA GLU A 122 -15.05 10.03 10.79
C GLU A 122 -14.55 11.48 10.64
N LYS A 123 -15.40 12.36 10.14
CA LYS A 123 -15.02 13.77 9.86
C LYS A 123 -14.83 14.61 11.13
N GLU A 124 -15.20 14.09 12.29
CA GLU A 124 -15.21 14.79 13.59
C GLU A 124 -14.08 14.29 14.49
N VAL A 125 -12.85 14.24 13.99
CA VAL A 125 -11.66 13.96 14.81
C VAL A 125 -10.74 15.18 14.73
N ASP A 126 -10.33 15.68 15.89
CA ASP A 126 -9.33 16.75 15.97
C ASP A 126 -7.96 16.20 15.54
N PHE A 127 -7.46 16.69 14.41
CA PHE A 127 -6.14 16.35 13.94
C PHE A 127 -5.08 17.21 14.64
N VAL A 128 -4.01 16.56 15.08
CA VAL A 128 -2.82 17.24 15.63
C VAL A 128 -1.73 17.22 14.58
N GLU A 129 -1.26 18.42 14.19
CA GLU A 129 -0.11 18.55 13.32
C GLU A 129 1.19 18.37 14.13
N ALA A 130 2.08 17.50 13.66
CA ALA A 130 3.37 17.25 14.30
C ALA A 130 4.48 17.07 13.24
N PRO A 131 5.71 17.59 13.49
CA PRO A 131 6.82 17.40 12.57
C PRO A 131 7.16 15.92 12.39
N ASN A 132 7.38 15.47 11.15
CA ASN A 132 7.78 14.10 10.85
C ASN A 132 9.02 13.65 11.66
N ARG A 133 10.01 14.53 11.82
CA ARG A 133 11.21 14.28 12.63
C ARG A 133 10.86 13.97 14.09
N LEU A 134 9.89 14.70 14.65
CA LEU A 134 9.47 14.52 16.04
C LEU A 134 8.81 13.15 16.23
N ILE A 135 7.86 12.77 15.36
CA ILE A 135 7.20 11.47 15.42
C ILE A 135 8.23 10.33 15.31
N ASN A 136 9.13 10.42 14.34
CA ASN A 136 10.19 9.42 14.17
C ASN A 136 11.12 9.34 15.39
N GLU A 137 11.49 10.47 15.98
CA GLU A 137 12.31 10.51 17.19
C GLU A 137 11.58 9.88 18.39
N MET A 138 10.30 10.18 18.57
CA MET A 138 9.46 9.58 19.62
C MET A 138 9.39 8.08 19.48
N ILE A 139 9.08 7.55 18.29
CA ILE A 139 9.02 6.11 18.02
C ILE A 139 10.36 5.45 18.32
N ASN A 140 11.46 5.97 17.78
CA ASN A 140 12.79 5.39 17.97
C ASN A 140 13.24 5.36 19.45
N LYS A 141 12.79 6.34 20.24
CA LYS A 141 13.11 6.43 21.68
C LYS A 141 12.22 5.56 22.57
N THR A 142 11.12 4.98 22.07
CA THR A 142 10.17 4.24 22.92
C THR A 142 9.89 2.82 22.43
N ILE A 143 10.04 2.54 21.14
CA ILE A 143 9.65 1.25 20.55
C ILE A 143 10.44 0.05 21.09
N TYR A 144 11.65 0.24 21.61
CA TYR A 144 12.40 -0.87 22.21
C TYR A 144 11.83 -1.32 23.58
N ALA A 145 10.96 -0.51 24.19
CA ALA A 145 10.38 -0.76 25.50
C ALA A 145 9.01 -1.45 25.45
N VAL A 146 8.44 -1.69 24.25
CA VAL A 146 7.20 -2.46 24.13
C VAL A 146 7.42 -3.94 24.48
N SER A 147 6.38 -4.55 25.03
CA SER A 147 6.34 -5.97 25.31
C SER A 147 6.23 -6.77 24.01
N ASN A 148 6.87 -7.94 23.97
CA ASN A 148 6.63 -8.96 22.95
C ASN A 148 5.69 -10.08 23.46
N ASP A 149 5.21 -9.99 24.69
CA ASP A 149 4.27 -10.93 25.30
C ASP A 149 2.83 -10.64 24.84
N GLU A 150 2.32 -11.46 23.93
CA GLU A 150 0.97 -11.35 23.37
C GLU A 150 -0.17 -11.45 24.41
N SER A 151 0.12 -12.00 25.61
CA SER A 151 -0.87 -12.02 26.70
C SER A 151 -1.12 -10.63 27.30
N ARG A 152 -0.18 -9.69 27.13
CA ARG A 152 -0.23 -8.32 27.65
C ARG A 152 -0.55 -7.32 26.55
N LYS A 153 -1.75 -7.44 25.96
CA LYS A 153 -2.19 -6.64 24.80
C LYS A 153 -2.00 -5.14 24.96
N ASN A 154 -2.18 -4.60 26.17
CA ASN A 154 -2.01 -3.18 26.48
C ASN A 154 -0.55 -2.69 26.45
N LEU A 155 0.42 -3.60 26.42
CA LEU A 155 1.86 -3.30 26.38
C LEU A 155 2.51 -3.63 25.03
N LEU A 156 1.75 -4.11 24.04
CA LEU A 156 2.22 -4.44 22.69
C LEU A 156 2.42 -3.20 21.80
N GLY A 157 2.13 -2.00 22.31
CA GLY A 157 2.18 -0.75 21.57
C GLY A 157 2.71 0.41 22.39
N VAL A 158 3.07 1.50 21.69
CA VAL A 158 3.52 2.74 22.30
C VAL A 158 2.29 3.57 22.68
N PHE A 159 2.17 3.93 23.95
CA PHE A 159 1.14 4.87 24.41
C PHE A 159 1.48 6.28 23.93
N MET A 160 0.56 6.91 23.19
CA MET A 160 0.69 8.27 22.68
C MET A 160 -0.39 9.16 23.30
N ALA A 161 0.02 10.28 23.88
CA ALA A 161 -0.87 11.24 24.51
C ALA A 161 -0.41 12.67 24.19
N GLN A 162 -1.37 13.59 24.10
CA GLN A 162 -1.13 15.02 24.04
C GLN A 162 -1.27 15.59 25.46
N GLU A 163 -0.22 16.21 25.99
CA GLU A 163 -0.28 16.93 27.26
C GLU A 163 -0.59 18.40 27.01
N ASN A 164 -1.74 18.88 27.49
CA ASN A 164 -2.02 20.31 27.58
C ASN A 164 -1.29 20.83 28.82
N LYS A 165 -0.30 21.72 28.64
CA LYS A 165 0.27 22.44 29.77
C LYS A 165 -0.82 23.36 30.33
N GLU A 166 -1.34 23.05 31.51
CA GLU A 166 -2.08 24.02 32.30
C GLU A 166 -1.14 25.23 32.53
N GLU A 167 -1.55 26.41 32.07
CA GLU A 167 -0.91 27.66 32.43
C GLU A 167 -1.02 27.82 33.95
N LYS A 168 0.13 27.86 34.62
CA LYS A 168 0.22 28.19 36.05
C LYS A 168 0.08 29.69 36.28
#